data_AF-A0AB35N1J7-F1
#
_entry.id   AF-A0AB35N1J7-F1
#
_cell.length_a   1.000
_cell.length_b   1.000
_cell.length_c   1.000
_cell.angle_alpha   90.00
_cell.angle_beta   90.00
_cell.angle_gamma   90.00
#
_symmetry.space_group_name_H-M   'P 1'
#
loop_
_entity.id
_entity.type
_entity.pdbx_description
1 polymer ?
#
loop_
_entity_poly.entity_id
_entity_poly.type
_entity_poly.pdbx_seq_one_letter_code
_entity_poly.pdbx_strand_id
1 'polypeptide(L)'
;MGVTVCANGLSVVHQGSGGEANATLPDVCLTTVGKPVVPIPYGNNAKSADLAGGTTTVSMDGGNSIAIKGSKFSASTGDAGGDKKGVASGTIEAEAEFISASPTVKFEGIGVCRLSDQMTMNKANTMCLGGAQNPSVSVTEEQEGTYTVDLFLSYSDGEPVQGATYKLVDQTGAVFEGTLDNAGKASVSGVAPGEFNIDYGEDSREFMPNIPTKTNPNFNPNANAQLIIEEAKRGEVGFWENSWKRMSGAASWIWGVILGDFNDDASVEQIIANTALTMLPVVDQAADVRDLSANIMTLLSEEERDKPENWLALSLTLIGCVPTFGSAVKGTCKVALKGGKGTSKDTLLAVLRGMGKGDPEKFLRALDWVDYAKQASNIVSDVLKPCIEVASELASYANRMGADELAEYFLKLADEVKIIDKMVPDKLKEAMGEFDQLFARILGKSERAYPAKVKHDTGKSAQSGKSGDKANEEKNSKTTRCTVCKRAITDKRHKKKCLLPGK
;
A
#
# COMPACT_ATOMS: atom_id res chain seq x y z
N MET A 1 -48.52 -22.21 14.47
CA MET A 1 -48.04 -21.76 13.14
C MET A 1 -46.53 -21.75 13.17
N GLY A 2 -45.86 -21.84 12.03
CA GLY A 2 -44.41 -21.67 11.97
C GLY A 2 -44.02 -20.22 12.30
N VAL A 3 -42.84 -20.02 12.88
CA VAL A 3 -42.25 -18.69 13.04
C VAL A 3 -41.50 -18.38 11.75
N THR A 4 -41.87 -17.31 11.04
CA THR A 4 -41.32 -17.01 9.71
C THR A 4 -40.37 -15.81 9.67
N VAL A 5 -40.36 -15.00 10.73
CA VAL A 5 -39.62 -13.72 10.75
C VAL A 5 -38.56 -13.71 11.84
N CYS A 6 -37.34 -13.30 11.48
CA CYS A 6 -36.26 -13.06 12.41
C CYS A 6 -35.87 -11.57 12.46
N ALA A 7 -35.29 -11.17 13.58
CA ALA A 7 -34.69 -9.86 13.78
C ALA A 7 -33.28 -10.06 14.36
N ASN A 8 -32.26 -9.54 13.67
CA ASN A 8 -30.85 -9.76 14.00
C ASN A 8 -30.46 -11.24 14.11
N GLY A 9 -31.01 -12.09 13.23
CA GLY A 9 -30.73 -13.53 13.25
C GLY A 9 -31.41 -14.33 14.37
N LEU A 10 -32.27 -13.69 15.18
CA LEU A 10 -33.05 -14.34 16.24
C LEU A 10 -34.53 -14.30 15.89
N SER A 11 -35.28 -15.36 16.14
CA SER A 11 -36.70 -15.41 15.81
C SER A 11 -37.51 -14.41 16.64
N VAL A 12 -38.43 -13.69 15.98
CA VAL A 12 -39.30 -12.72 16.65
C VAL A 12 -40.34 -13.46 17.51
N VAL A 13 -40.56 -12.98 18.74
CA VAL A 13 -41.61 -13.52 19.63
C VAL A 13 -42.93 -12.80 19.34
N HIS A 14 -43.98 -13.56 19.09
CA HIS A 14 -45.34 -13.06 18.89
C HIS A 14 -46.35 -14.02 19.53
N GLN A 15 -47.61 -13.62 19.65
CA GLN A 15 -48.61 -14.37 20.44
C GLN A 15 -48.71 -15.85 20.02
N GLY A 16 -48.75 -16.11 18.71
CA GLY A 16 -48.80 -17.46 18.15
C GLY A 16 -47.45 -18.15 17.90
N SER A 17 -46.32 -17.62 18.39
CA SER A 17 -44.98 -18.16 18.07
C SER A 17 -44.63 -19.45 18.81
N GLY A 18 -45.38 -19.77 19.87
CA GLY A 18 -45.09 -20.91 20.76
C GLY A 18 -43.86 -20.69 21.64
N GLY A 19 -43.52 -19.43 21.93
CA GLY A 19 -42.39 -19.10 22.78
C GLY A 19 -42.67 -19.38 24.26
N GLU A 20 -41.63 -19.76 25.00
CA GLU A 20 -41.71 -20.09 26.43
C GLU A 20 -40.57 -19.42 27.21
N ALA A 21 -40.90 -18.79 28.33
CA ALA A 21 -39.93 -18.25 29.28
C ALA A 21 -39.90 -19.14 30.52
N ASN A 22 -38.73 -19.70 30.83
CA ASN A 22 -38.51 -20.54 32.00
C ASN A 22 -37.60 -19.82 32.99
N ALA A 23 -38.00 -19.79 34.26
CA ALA A 23 -37.20 -19.19 35.31
C ALA A 23 -35.84 -19.89 35.41
N THR A 24 -34.77 -19.11 35.28
CA THR A 24 -33.39 -19.59 35.44
C THR A 24 -32.86 -19.37 36.84
N LEU A 25 -33.45 -18.42 37.57
CA LEU A 25 -33.20 -18.21 38.99
C LEU A 25 -34.29 -18.89 39.81
N PRO A 26 -34.00 -19.35 41.04
CA PRO A 26 -35.02 -19.97 41.89
C PRO A 26 -36.15 -18.99 42.21
N ASP A 27 -37.40 -19.38 41.95
CA ASP A 27 -38.58 -18.62 42.33
C ASP A 27 -38.94 -18.86 43.80
N VAL A 28 -38.33 -18.11 44.71
CA VAL A 28 -38.48 -18.36 46.14
C VAL A 28 -39.79 -17.77 46.64
N CYS A 29 -40.71 -18.64 47.05
CA CYS A 29 -41.97 -18.27 47.68
C CYS A 29 -41.99 -18.71 49.14
N LEU A 30 -42.72 -17.98 49.98
CA LEU A 30 -43.00 -18.39 51.35
C LEU A 30 -44.09 -19.48 51.34
N THR A 31 -43.79 -20.58 52.01
CA THR A 31 -44.64 -21.78 52.02
C THR A 31 -44.85 -22.29 53.44
N THR A 32 -46.10 -22.61 53.78
CA THR A 32 -46.47 -23.24 55.05
C THR A 32 -46.08 -24.72 55.04
N VAL A 33 -45.14 -25.12 55.92
CA VAL A 33 -44.70 -26.52 56.08
C VAL A 33 -45.02 -26.97 57.51
N GLY A 34 -46.25 -27.47 57.72
CA GLY A 34 -46.75 -27.75 59.06
C GLY A 34 -47.05 -26.44 59.82
N LYS A 35 -46.34 -26.20 60.94
CA LYS A 35 -46.46 -24.95 61.71
C LYS A 35 -45.59 -23.78 61.20
N PRO A 36 -44.32 -23.97 60.76
CA PRO A 36 -43.51 -22.86 60.25
C PRO A 36 -43.87 -22.44 58.82
N VAL A 37 -43.58 -21.17 58.51
CA VAL A 37 -43.53 -20.63 57.14
C VAL A 37 -42.07 -20.51 56.75
N VAL A 38 -41.66 -21.16 55.65
CA VAL A 38 -40.28 -21.21 55.19
C VAL A 38 -40.18 -20.83 53.70
N PRO A 39 -39.08 -20.22 53.26
CA PRO A 39 -38.83 -19.93 51.85
C PRO A 39 -38.49 -21.22 51.08
N ILE A 40 -39.25 -21.53 50.03
CA ILE A 40 -39.05 -22.70 49.16
C ILE A 40 -38.92 -22.23 47.70
N PRO A 41 -37.91 -22.70 46.95
CA PRO A 41 -37.80 -22.42 45.52
C PRO A 41 -38.79 -23.25 44.69
N TYR A 42 -39.50 -22.59 43.79
CA TYR A 42 -40.38 -23.19 42.80
C TYR A 42 -39.82 -23.02 41.39
N GLY A 43 -40.25 -23.89 40.48
CA GLY A 43 -40.09 -23.66 39.05
C GLY A 43 -41.14 -22.65 38.58
N ASN A 44 -40.82 -21.86 37.55
CA ASN A 44 -41.78 -20.91 37.00
C ASN A 44 -41.67 -20.87 35.46
N ASN A 45 -42.80 -20.96 34.75
CA ASN A 45 -42.91 -20.93 33.30
C ASN A 45 -44.00 -19.95 32.83
N ALA A 46 -43.74 -19.20 31.77
CA ALA A 46 -44.71 -18.32 31.11
C ALA A 46 -44.68 -18.52 29.59
N LYS A 47 -45.79 -18.27 28.90
CA LYS A 47 -45.97 -18.62 27.48
C LYS A 47 -46.34 -17.42 26.62
N SER A 48 -45.85 -17.41 25.39
CA SER A 48 -46.14 -16.34 24.41
C SER A 48 -47.62 -16.24 24.04
N ALA A 49 -48.39 -17.32 24.20
CA ALA A 49 -49.83 -17.31 23.98
C ALA A 49 -50.57 -16.28 24.85
N ASP A 50 -50.00 -15.99 26.04
CA ASP A 50 -50.53 -15.05 27.03
C ASP A 50 -49.99 -13.62 26.84
N LEU A 51 -49.40 -13.32 25.68
CA LEU A 51 -48.84 -12.01 25.36
C LEU A 51 -49.88 -10.89 25.51
N ALA A 52 -49.52 -9.91 26.33
CA ALA A 52 -50.25 -8.68 26.59
C ALA A 52 -49.32 -7.47 26.38
N GLY A 53 -49.90 -6.36 25.91
CA GLY A 53 -49.14 -5.13 25.62
C GLY A 53 -48.15 -5.30 24.46
N GLY A 54 -48.47 -6.13 23.47
CA GLY A 54 -47.74 -6.21 22.20
C GLY A 54 -48.20 -5.14 21.20
N THR A 55 -47.79 -5.29 19.93
CA THR A 55 -48.15 -4.38 18.83
C THR A 55 -49.65 -4.37 18.53
N THR A 56 -50.16 -3.25 18.00
CA THR A 56 -51.59 -3.07 17.66
C THR A 56 -51.83 -2.78 16.19
N THR A 57 -50.84 -2.23 15.50
CA THR A 57 -50.89 -1.81 14.08
C THR A 57 -50.13 -2.75 13.15
N VAL A 58 -49.23 -3.57 13.71
CA VAL A 58 -48.45 -4.57 12.99
C VAL A 58 -48.71 -5.94 13.60
N SER A 59 -48.88 -6.95 12.74
CA SER A 59 -49.13 -8.32 13.14
C SER A 59 -48.22 -9.28 12.36
N MET A 60 -47.97 -10.47 12.91
CA MET A 60 -47.06 -11.46 12.33
C MET A 60 -47.69 -12.86 12.33
N ASP A 61 -47.29 -13.69 11.36
CA ASP A 61 -47.63 -15.12 11.29
C ASP A 61 -49.10 -15.43 11.58
N GLY A 62 -50.00 -14.96 10.71
CA GLY A 62 -51.44 -15.19 10.84
C GLY A 62 -52.15 -14.20 11.77
N GLY A 63 -51.70 -12.94 11.81
CA GLY A 63 -52.39 -11.86 12.52
C GLY A 63 -52.06 -11.73 14.00
N ASN A 64 -51.01 -12.41 14.49
CA ASN A 64 -50.64 -12.37 15.89
C ASN A 64 -49.97 -11.05 16.28
N SER A 65 -50.31 -10.55 17.48
CA SER A 65 -49.62 -9.43 18.12
C SER A 65 -48.15 -9.78 18.37
N ILE A 66 -47.25 -8.82 18.13
CA ILE A 66 -45.79 -9.01 18.25
C ILE A 66 -45.32 -8.47 19.60
N ALA A 67 -44.39 -9.18 20.25
CA ALA A 67 -43.81 -8.72 21.51
C ALA A 67 -42.78 -7.60 21.24
N ILE A 68 -42.91 -6.50 21.98
CA ILE A 68 -42.01 -5.35 21.95
C ILE A 68 -41.55 -5.04 23.38
N LYS A 69 -40.49 -4.25 23.53
CA LYS A 69 -39.94 -3.95 24.87
C LYS A 69 -41.03 -3.39 25.80
N GLY A 70 -41.22 -4.03 26.96
CA GLY A 70 -42.28 -3.71 27.94
C GLY A 70 -43.55 -4.56 27.80
N SER A 71 -43.66 -5.40 26.76
CA SER A 71 -44.71 -6.41 26.67
C SER A 71 -44.56 -7.46 27.78
N LYS A 72 -45.68 -8.11 28.13
CA LYS A 72 -45.77 -9.09 29.21
C LYS A 72 -46.43 -10.37 28.73
N PHE A 73 -46.06 -11.51 29.32
CA PHE A 73 -46.94 -12.67 29.39
C PHE A 73 -47.79 -12.50 30.64
N SER A 74 -49.11 -12.43 30.46
CA SER A 74 -50.03 -11.97 31.50
C SER A 74 -50.06 -12.86 32.75
N ALA A 75 -49.70 -14.13 32.61
CA ALA A 75 -49.58 -15.08 33.71
C ALA A 75 -48.32 -15.93 33.57
N SER A 76 -47.83 -16.41 34.71
CA SER A 76 -46.79 -17.44 34.81
C SER A 76 -47.29 -18.56 35.71
N THR A 77 -46.64 -19.73 35.72
CA THR A 77 -47.15 -20.94 36.39
C THR A 77 -46.02 -21.75 37.01
N GLY A 78 -46.32 -22.49 38.08
CA GLY A 78 -45.37 -23.42 38.73
C GLY A 78 -45.05 -23.11 40.19
N ASP A 79 -45.43 -21.92 40.67
CA ASP A 79 -45.18 -21.43 42.03
C ASP A 79 -46.45 -21.38 42.91
N ALA A 80 -47.56 -21.94 42.44
CA ALA A 80 -48.85 -22.00 43.16
C ALA A 80 -48.77 -22.64 44.56
N GLY A 81 -47.75 -23.47 44.82
CA GLY A 81 -47.51 -24.08 46.12
C GLY A 81 -47.02 -23.11 47.20
N GLY A 82 -46.56 -21.92 46.82
CA GLY A 82 -46.16 -20.85 47.73
C GLY A 82 -47.36 -20.11 48.30
N ASP A 83 -48.09 -20.70 49.24
CA ASP A 83 -49.34 -20.15 49.80
C ASP A 83 -49.18 -18.80 50.51
N LYS A 84 -47.96 -18.44 50.92
CA LYS A 84 -47.60 -17.11 51.46
C LYS A 84 -46.88 -16.21 50.46
N LYS A 85 -46.85 -16.60 49.18
CA LYS A 85 -46.41 -15.86 47.98
C LYS A 85 -44.91 -15.59 47.88
N GLY A 86 -44.50 -15.06 46.73
CA GLY A 86 -43.11 -14.71 46.42
C GLY A 86 -42.49 -13.79 47.46
N VAL A 87 -41.26 -14.10 47.88
CA VAL A 87 -40.52 -13.34 48.92
C VAL A 87 -40.29 -11.89 48.49
N ALA A 88 -40.00 -11.66 47.21
CA ALA A 88 -39.74 -10.32 46.68
C ALA A 88 -41.00 -9.68 46.07
N SER A 89 -41.82 -10.46 45.35
CA SER A 89 -42.97 -9.92 44.61
C SER A 89 -44.26 -9.81 45.42
N GLY A 90 -44.43 -10.63 46.46
CA GLY A 90 -45.70 -10.79 47.15
C GLY A 90 -46.81 -11.36 46.27
N THR A 91 -46.46 -12.07 45.19
CA THR A 91 -47.40 -12.69 44.23
C THR A 91 -47.06 -14.16 43.98
N ILE A 92 -48.03 -14.89 43.42
CA ILE A 92 -47.82 -16.18 42.77
C ILE A 92 -48.47 -16.13 41.39
N GLU A 93 -47.95 -16.90 40.43
CA GLU A 93 -48.51 -17.03 39.08
C GLU A 93 -48.72 -15.69 38.34
N ALA A 94 -47.96 -14.65 38.71
CA ALA A 94 -48.10 -13.31 38.15
C ALA A 94 -47.32 -13.13 36.83
N GLU A 95 -47.43 -11.95 36.23
CA GLU A 95 -46.87 -11.67 34.90
C GLU A 95 -45.36 -11.90 34.76
N ALA A 96 -44.94 -12.20 33.53
CA ALA A 96 -43.55 -12.16 33.09
C ALA A 96 -43.33 -11.01 32.10
N GLU A 97 -42.34 -10.15 32.30
CA GLU A 97 -42.16 -8.91 31.51
C GLU A 97 -40.79 -8.90 30.80
N PHE A 98 -40.76 -8.51 29.53
CA PHE A 98 -39.53 -8.41 28.75
C PHE A 98 -38.64 -7.25 29.22
N ILE A 99 -37.38 -7.57 29.53
CA ILE A 99 -36.35 -6.62 29.97
C ILE A 99 -35.49 -6.16 28.78
N SER A 100 -35.13 -7.08 27.88
CA SER A 100 -34.33 -6.81 26.69
C SER A 100 -35.15 -6.95 25.40
N ALA A 101 -34.64 -6.33 24.33
CA ALA A 101 -35.24 -6.36 22.99
C ALA A 101 -34.17 -5.97 21.95
N SER A 102 -34.51 -6.06 20.66
CA SER A 102 -33.62 -5.63 19.56
C SER A 102 -33.22 -4.15 19.67
N PRO A 103 -31.93 -3.82 19.49
CA PRO A 103 -31.46 -2.45 19.44
C PRO A 103 -31.69 -1.75 18.08
N THR A 104 -31.87 -2.51 17.00
CA THR A 104 -31.92 -1.97 15.63
C THR A 104 -33.24 -2.24 14.90
N VAL A 105 -33.94 -3.32 15.23
CA VAL A 105 -35.23 -3.68 14.62
C VAL A 105 -36.35 -3.23 15.54
N LYS A 106 -37.21 -2.34 15.05
CA LYS A 106 -38.27 -1.71 15.83
C LYS A 106 -39.62 -1.88 15.15
N PHE A 107 -40.63 -2.22 15.92
CA PHE A 107 -42.03 -2.17 15.50
C PHE A 107 -42.73 -1.12 16.36
N GLU A 108 -43.53 -0.27 15.72
CA GLU A 108 -44.17 0.88 16.39
C GLU A 108 -43.16 1.80 17.11
N GLY A 109 -41.93 1.87 16.59
CA GLY A 109 -40.83 2.65 17.18
C GLY A 109 -40.16 2.01 18.41
N ILE A 110 -40.63 0.83 18.85
CA ILE A 110 -40.13 0.12 20.04
C ILE A 110 -39.39 -1.15 19.60
N GLY A 111 -38.27 -1.47 20.27
CA GLY A 111 -37.47 -2.65 19.95
C GLY A 111 -38.27 -3.94 20.05
N VAL A 112 -38.17 -4.82 19.06
CA VAL A 112 -38.88 -6.10 19.02
C VAL A 112 -38.22 -7.13 19.96
N CYS A 113 -39.02 -7.90 20.69
CA CYS A 113 -38.54 -9.00 21.56
C CYS A 113 -38.35 -10.28 20.74
N ARG A 114 -37.25 -10.98 21.00
CA ARG A 114 -36.78 -12.12 20.19
C ARG A 114 -36.43 -13.31 21.08
N LEU A 115 -36.13 -14.43 20.43
CA LEU A 115 -35.42 -15.55 21.06
C LEU A 115 -34.26 -15.02 21.91
N SER A 116 -34.11 -15.54 23.13
CA SER A 116 -33.10 -15.18 24.13
C SER A 116 -33.23 -13.79 24.79
N ASP A 117 -34.23 -12.99 24.43
CA ASP A 117 -34.49 -11.75 25.16
C ASP A 117 -35.00 -12.04 26.59
N GLN A 118 -34.40 -11.39 27.58
CA GLN A 118 -34.56 -11.68 29.00
C GLN A 118 -35.90 -11.20 29.53
N MET A 119 -36.43 -11.91 30.54
CA MET A 119 -37.70 -11.56 31.18
C MET A 119 -37.62 -11.61 32.71
N THR A 120 -38.36 -10.74 33.39
CA THR A 120 -38.75 -10.99 34.79
C THR A 120 -39.88 -12.00 34.82
N MET A 121 -40.09 -12.68 35.94
CA MET A 121 -41.21 -13.62 36.11
C MET A 121 -41.82 -13.49 37.50
N ASN A 122 -43.11 -13.83 37.62
CA ASN A 122 -43.92 -13.64 38.83
C ASN A 122 -43.74 -12.24 39.43
N LYS A 123 -43.97 -11.20 38.62
CA LYS A 123 -43.80 -9.79 39.01
C LYS A 123 -42.40 -9.52 39.62
N ALA A 124 -41.38 -10.04 38.94
CA ALA A 124 -39.97 -9.95 39.31
C ALA A 124 -39.58 -10.64 40.63
N ASN A 125 -40.33 -11.66 41.07
CA ASN A 125 -39.85 -12.55 42.13
C ASN A 125 -38.65 -13.39 41.67
N THR A 126 -38.64 -13.74 40.39
CA THR A 126 -37.54 -14.44 39.72
C THR A 126 -37.30 -13.88 38.32
N MET A 127 -36.29 -14.41 37.63
CA MET A 127 -35.90 -13.98 36.29
C MET A 127 -35.59 -15.16 35.37
N CYS A 128 -35.93 -14.96 34.09
CA CYS A 128 -35.51 -15.75 32.95
C CYS A 128 -34.30 -15.07 32.28
N LEU A 129 -33.10 -15.35 32.80
CA LEU A 129 -31.85 -14.78 32.29
C LEU A 129 -31.36 -15.48 31.01
N GLY A 130 -31.78 -16.72 30.79
CA GLY A 130 -31.61 -17.43 29.51
C GLY A 130 -32.53 -16.91 28.40
N GLY A 131 -33.48 -16.04 28.77
CA GLY A 131 -34.43 -15.39 27.87
C GLY A 131 -35.52 -16.30 27.31
N ALA A 132 -36.52 -15.68 26.71
CA ALA A 132 -37.63 -16.37 26.08
C ALA A 132 -37.10 -17.31 24.98
N GLN A 133 -37.44 -18.59 25.11
CA GLN A 133 -37.18 -19.58 24.08
C GLN A 133 -38.26 -19.47 23.00
N ASN A 134 -37.90 -19.68 21.75
CA ASN A 134 -38.79 -19.55 20.60
C ASN A 134 -38.26 -20.44 19.46
N PRO A 135 -39.11 -21.03 18.61
CA PRO A 135 -38.65 -21.80 17.45
C PRO A 135 -37.67 -20.98 16.59
N SER A 136 -36.62 -21.62 16.07
CA SER A 136 -35.67 -20.97 15.17
C SER A 136 -36.30 -20.69 13.81
N VAL A 137 -35.94 -19.56 13.21
CA VAL A 137 -36.28 -19.25 11.80
C VAL A 137 -35.11 -19.67 10.94
N SER A 138 -35.38 -20.47 9.91
CA SER A 138 -34.45 -20.76 8.82
C SER A 138 -34.99 -20.13 7.55
N VAL A 139 -34.25 -19.16 7.00
CA VAL A 139 -34.54 -18.58 5.68
C VAL A 139 -33.84 -19.46 4.64
N THR A 140 -34.53 -19.87 3.58
CA THR A 140 -33.88 -20.55 2.45
C THR A 140 -33.17 -19.53 1.57
N GLU A 141 -32.10 -19.92 0.86
CA GLU A 141 -31.36 -19.02 -0.04
C GLU A 141 -32.26 -18.31 -1.07
N GLU A 142 -33.32 -18.98 -1.52
CA GLU A 142 -34.33 -18.45 -2.46
C GLU A 142 -35.14 -17.26 -1.89
N GLN A 143 -35.24 -17.16 -0.56
CA GLN A 143 -35.99 -16.11 0.14
C GLN A 143 -35.12 -14.91 0.54
N GLU A 144 -33.78 -15.06 0.56
CA GLU A 144 -32.84 -14.05 1.04
C GLU A 144 -32.57 -12.92 0.01
N GLY A 145 -32.93 -13.15 -1.25
CA GLY A 145 -32.80 -12.15 -2.34
C GLY A 145 -31.36 -11.92 -2.80
N THR A 146 -31.15 -10.84 -3.56
CA THR A 146 -29.81 -10.44 -4.04
C THR A 146 -29.36 -9.14 -3.36
N TYR A 147 -28.04 -8.96 -3.30
CA TYR A 147 -27.39 -7.83 -2.66
C TYR A 147 -26.80 -6.86 -3.68
N THR A 148 -26.57 -5.63 -3.23
CA THR A 148 -25.79 -4.64 -3.96
C THR A 148 -24.46 -4.42 -3.26
N VAL A 149 -23.36 -4.50 -4.01
CA VAL A 149 -22.01 -4.33 -3.50
C VAL A 149 -21.41 -3.05 -4.08
N ASP A 150 -21.13 -2.08 -3.21
CA ASP A 150 -20.38 -0.88 -3.56
C ASP A 150 -18.87 -1.18 -3.55
N LEU A 151 -18.24 -0.98 -4.70
CA LEU A 151 -16.80 -1.16 -4.91
C LEU A 151 -16.07 0.18 -4.76
N PHE A 152 -14.87 0.15 -4.19
CA PHE A 152 -13.97 1.29 -4.15
C PHE A 152 -12.51 0.84 -4.26
N LEU A 153 -11.78 1.34 -5.25
CA LEU A 153 -10.35 1.11 -5.42
C LEU A 153 -9.59 2.44 -5.36
N SER A 154 -8.54 2.48 -4.55
CA SER A 154 -7.69 3.68 -4.40
C SER A 154 -6.22 3.32 -4.24
N TYR A 155 -5.34 4.23 -4.62
CA TYR A 155 -3.93 4.20 -4.25
C TYR A 155 -3.76 4.34 -2.72
N SER A 156 -2.56 4.06 -2.25
CA SER A 156 -2.19 4.05 -0.84
C SER A 156 -2.23 5.45 -0.20
N ASP A 157 -2.12 6.51 -1.00
CA ASP A 157 -2.32 7.90 -0.59
C ASP A 157 -3.80 8.30 -0.50
N GLY A 158 -4.71 7.43 -0.96
CA GLY A 158 -6.15 7.65 -0.96
C GLY A 158 -6.72 8.14 -2.28
N GLU A 159 -5.89 8.45 -3.28
CA GLU A 159 -6.43 8.85 -4.58
C GLU A 159 -7.12 7.71 -5.31
N PRO A 160 -8.19 7.99 -6.07
CA PRO A 160 -8.93 6.96 -6.76
C PRO A 160 -8.12 6.36 -7.93
N VAL A 161 -8.28 5.05 -8.12
CA VAL A 161 -7.90 4.38 -9.37
C VAL A 161 -9.04 4.56 -10.36
N GLN A 162 -8.82 5.29 -11.44
CA GLN A 162 -9.91 5.79 -12.30
C GLN A 162 -10.12 4.88 -13.51
N GLY A 163 -11.38 4.53 -13.83
CA GLY A 163 -11.70 3.81 -15.06
C GLY A 163 -11.19 2.36 -15.11
N ALA A 164 -10.68 1.82 -14.01
CA ALA A 164 -10.25 0.43 -13.95
C ALA A 164 -11.44 -0.50 -14.20
N THR A 165 -11.24 -1.52 -15.03
CA THR A 165 -12.23 -2.59 -15.18
C THR A 165 -12.35 -3.38 -13.88
N TYR A 166 -13.49 -4.02 -13.64
CA TYR A 166 -13.63 -5.00 -12.57
C TYR A 166 -14.30 -6.26 -13.09
N LYS A 167 -13.99 -7.37 -12.44
CA LYS A 167 -14.66 -8.67 -12.60
C LYS A 167 -14.94 -9.23 -11.21
N LEU A 168 -16.21 -9.24 -10.83
CA LEU A 168 -16.70 -9.84 -9.59
C LEU A 168 -17.30 -11.21 -9.90
N VAL A 169 -16.93 -12.22 -9.12
CA VAL A 169 -17.48 -13.58 -9.21
C VAL A 169 -18.06 -13.93 -7.85
N ASP A 170 -19.37 -14.17 -7.78
CA ASP A 170 -20.05 -14.53 -6.53
C ASP A 170 -19.93 -16.01 -6.18
N GLN A 171 -20.45 -16.42 -5.03
CA GLN A 171 -20.40 -17.82 -4.56
C GLN A 171 -21.09 -18.82 -5.49
N THR A 172 -22.02 -18.36 -6.33
CA THR A 172 -22.73 -19.21 -7.31
C THR A 172 -21.93 -19.37 -8.61
N GLY A 173 -20.86 -18.59 -8.77
CA GLY A 173 -20.08 -18.50 -10.00
C GLY A 173 -20.62 -17.48 -11.00
N ALA A 174 -21.63 -16.68 -10.64
CA ALA A 174 -22.12 -15.61 -11.50
C ALA A 174 -21.06 -14.51 -11.62
N VAL A 175 -20.89 -14.00 -12.84
CA VAL A 175 -19.85 -13.03 -13.19
C VAL A 175 -20.46 -11.67 -13.48
N PHE A 176 -19.94 -10.64 -12.83
CA PHE A 176 -20.33 -9.25 -13.00
C PHE A 176 -19.12 -8.41 -13.43
N GLU A 177 -19.22 -7.75 -14.57
CA GLU A 177 -18.13 -6.96 -15.16
C GLU A 177 -18.56 -5.51 -15.39
N GLY A 178 -17.60 -4.60 -15.34
CA GLY A 178 -17.83 -3.18 -15.56
C GLY A 178 -16.55 -2.36 -15.37
N THR A 179 -16.70 -1.06 -15.19
CA THR A 179 -15.60 -0.12 -14.94
C THR A 179 -15.90 0.74 -13.72
N LEU A 180 -14.83 1.14 -13.02
CA LEU A 180 -14.90 2.15 -11.98
C LEU A 180 -15.07 3.54 -12.58
N ASP A 181 -15.76 4.42 -11.86
CA ASP A 181 -15.86 5.84 -12.20
C ASP A 181 -14.56 6.62 -11.88
N ASN A 182 -14.59 7.94 -12.09
CA ASN A 182 -13.44 8.82 -11.80
C ASN A 182 -13.15 8.97 -10.30
N ALA A 183 -14.07 8.55 -9.44
CA ALA A 183 -13.88 8.45 -7.99
C ALA A 183 -13.42 7.05 -7.57
N GLY A 184 -13.09 6.17 -8.52
CA GLY A 184 -12.64 4.80 -8.27
C GLY A 184 -13.73 3.91 -7.69
N LYS A 185 -15.00 4.17 -8.01
CA LYS A 185 -16.17 3.48 -7.45
C LYS A 185 -17.02 2.81 -8.52
N ALA A 186 -17.73 1.77 -8.11
CA ALA A 186 -18.81 1.16 -8.87
C ALA A 186 -19.85 0.55 -7.91
N SER A 187 -21.06 0.27 -8.39
CA SER A 187 -22.11 -0.41 -7.63
C SER A 187 -22.58 -1.62 -8.43
N VAL A 188 -22.48 -2.82 -7.85
CA VAL A 188 -22.84 -4.08 -8.50
C VAL A 188 -24.10 -4.63 -7.84
N SER A 189 -25.23 -4.56 -8.53
CA SER A 189 -26.51 -5.12 -8.05
C SER A 189 -26.70 -6.56 -8.52
N GLY A 190 -27.42 -7.37 -7.73
CA GLY A 190 -27.80 -8.73 -8.13
C GLY A 190 -26.84 -9.82 -7.64
N VAL A 191 -25.94 -9.50 -6.71
CA VAL A 191 -24.94 -10.44 -6.18
C VAL A 191 -25.62 -11.40 -5.21
N ALA A 192 -25.39 -12.71 -5.36
CA ALA A 192 -25.91 -13.70 -4.41
C ALA A 192 -25.41 -13.42 -2.97
N PRO A 193 -26.13 -13.87 -1.92
CA PRO A 193 -25.59 -13.88 -0.56
C PRO A 193 -24.24 -14.60 -0.50
N GLY A 194 -23.44 -14.38 0.54
CA GLY A 194 -22.18 -15.09 0.74
C GLY A 194 -20.95 -14.43 0.13
N GLU A 195 -19.89 -15.22 -0.06
CA GLU A 195 -18.57 -14.70 -0.45
C GLU A 195 -18.47 -14.41 -1.95
N PHE A 196 -17.73 -13.36 -2.31
CA PHE A 196 -17.38 -13.07 -3.69
C PHE A 196 -15.89 -12.77 -3.82
N ASN A 197 -15.37 -13.03 -5.02
CA ASN A 197 -14.04 -12.63 -5.45
C ASN A 197 -14.14 -11.43 -6.38
N ILE A 198 -13.18 -10.53 -6.31
CA ILE A 198 -13.10 -9.39 -7.22
C ILE A 198 -11.69 -9.18 -7.73
N ASP A 199 -11.60 -9.00 -9.04
CA ASP A 199 -10.39 -8.62 -9.74
C ASP A 199 -10.59 -7.26 -10.40
N TYR A 200 -9.52 -6.46 -10.46
CA TYR A 200 -9.52 -5.15 -11.12
C TYR A 200 -8.52 -5.11 -12.27
N GLY A 201 -8.78 -4.25 -13.25
CA GLY A 201 -7.82 -3.80 -14.26
C GLY A 201 -6.99 -2.60 -13.77
N GLU A 202 -6.13 -2.08 -14.66
CA GLU A 202 -5.31 -0.90 -14.38
C GLU A 202 -6.12 0.40 -14.43
N ASP A 203 -5.56 1.47 -13.86
CA ASP A 203 -6.06 2.82 -14.04
C ASP A 203 -6.07 3.20 -15.53
N SER A 204 -7.14 3.82 -15.99
CA SER A 204 -7.30 4.23 -17.40
C SER A 204 -6.47 5.46 -17.81
N ARG A 205 -5.92 6.21 -16.84
CA ARG A 205 -5.10 7.40 -17.10
C ARG A 205 -3.73 7.00 -17.63
N GLU A 206 -3.12 7.90 -18.39
CA GLU A 206 -1.70 7.81 -18.70
C GLU A 206 -0.86 7.84 -17.42
N PHE A 207 0.20 7.03 -17.40
CA PHE A 207 1.07 6.97 -16.23
C PHE A 207 1.76 8.31 -15.97
N MET A 208 1.73 8.75 -14.71
CA MET A 208 2.38 9.97 -14.24
C MET A 208 3.10 9.71 -12.92
N PRO A 209 4.42 9.96 -12.82
CA PRO A 209 5.16 9.77 -11.58
C PRO A 209 4.73 10.76 -10.49
N ASN A 210 4.79 10.30 -9.24
CA ASN A 210 4.37 11.07 -8.07
C ASN A 210 5.28 12.26 -7.75
N ILE A 211 6.56 12.18 -8.14
CA ILE A 211 7.55 13.21 -7.84
C ILE A 211 8.00 13.82 -9.19
N PRO A 212 7.73 15.12 -9.42
CA PRO A 212 8.21 15.78 -10.61
C PRO A 212 9.74 15.89 -10.57
N THR A 213 10.35 15.86 -11.75
CA THR A 213 11.80 15.88 -11.89
C THR A 213 12.36 17.21 -11.39
N LYS A 214 13.42 17.16 -10.58
CA LYS A 214 14.04 18.37 -10.02
C LYS A 214 15.00 19.00 -11.03
N THR A 215 14.79 20.27 -11.31
CA THR A 215 15.74 21.08 -12.08
C THR A 215 17.03 21.24 -11.30
N ASN A 216 18.17 21.14 -12.00
CA ASN A 216 19.46 21.33 -11.38
C ASN A 216 19.76 22.84 -11.20
N PRO A 217 19.94 23.35 -9.96
CA PRO A 217 20.23 24.76 -9.73
C PRO A 217 21.61 25.19 -10.23
N ASN A 218 22.54 24.25 -10.44
CA ASN A 218 23.89 24.51 -10.94
C ASN A 218 23.99 24.34 -12.46
N PHE A 219 22.87 24.12 -13.16
CA PHE A 219 22.89 23.92 -14.60
C PHE A 219 23.36 25.19 -15.31
N ASN A 220 24.49 25.09 -16.01
CA ASN A 220 25.05 26.15 -16.83
C ASN A 220 25.58 25.55 -18.14
N PRO A 221 24.75 25.48 -19.20
CA PRO A 221 25.16 24.88 -20.48
C PRO A 221 26.21 25.71 -21.23
N ASN A 222 26.48 26.94 -20.79
CA ASN A 222 27.49 27.82 -21.37
C ASN A 222 28.79 27.82 -20.55
N ALA A 223 28.92 26.93 -19.54
CA ALA A 223 30.13 26.80 -18.76
C ALA A 223 31.29 26.39 -19.68
N ASN A 224 32.35 27.19 -19.67
CA ASN A 224 33.57 26.87 -20.39
C ASN A 224 34.53 26.10 -19.48
N ALA A 225 35.59 25.52 -20.05
CA ALA A 225 36.59 24.76 -19.31
C ALA A 225 37.17 25.53 -18.11
N GLN A 226 37.41 26.84 -18.25
CA GLN A 226 37.97 27.66 -17.17
C GLN A 226 37.03 27.79 -15.98
N LEU A 227 35.74 28.04 -16.23
CA LEU A 227 34.73 28.11 -15.17
C LEU A 227 34.60 26.77 -14.45
N ILE A 228 34.54 25.66 -15.19
CA ILE A 228 34.45 24.31 -14.61
C ILE A 228 35.69 24.02 -13.75
N ILE A 229 36.87 24.39 -14.23
CA ILE A 229 38.12 24.28 -13.50
C ILE A 229 38.08 25.10 -12.21
N GLU A 230 37.63 26.35 -12.26
CA GLU A 230 37.53 27.23 -11.07
C GLU A 230 36.51 26.72 -10.06
N GLU A 231 35.34 26.26 -10.51
CA GLU A 231 34.32 25.66 -9.65
C GLU A 231 34.83 24.37 -8.99
N ALA A 232 35.63 23.58 -9.71
CA ALA A 232 36.26 22.39 -9.16
C ALA A 232 37.29 22.71 -8.06
N LYS A 233 37.94 23.88 -8.10
CA LYS A 233 38.83 24.33 -7.03
C LYS A 233 38.09 24.68 -5.73
N ARG A 234 36.79 25.05 -5.80
CA ARG A 234 35.98 25.52 -4.64
C ARG A 234 36.65 26.62 -3.80
N GLY A 235 37.43 27.50 -4.44
CA GLY A 235 38.16 28.57 -3.75
C GLY A 235 39.43 28.13 -3.02
N GLU A 236 39.84 26.87 -3.17
CA GLU A 236 41.13 26.35 -2.71
C GLU A 236 42.17 26.39 -3.85
N VAL A 237 43.44 26.15 -3.51
CA VAL A 237 44.48 25.95 -4.54
C VAL A 237 44.15 24.65 -5.27
N GLY A 238 44.06 24.68 -6.59
CA GLY A 238 43.69 23.50 -7.37
C GLY A 238 44.63 22.34 -7.08
N PHE A 239 44.14 21.10 -7.07
CA PHE A 239 44.98 19.94 -6.73
C PHE A 239 46.21 19.84 -7.66
N TRP A 240 46.08 20.26 -8.93
CA TRP A 240 47.19 20.35 -9.89
C TRP A 240 48.19 21.49 -9.60
N GLU A 241 47.77 22.57 -8.94
CA GLU A 241 48.64 23.67 -8.51
C GLU A 241 49.41 23.33 -7.23
N ASN A 242 48.82 22.56 -6.32
CA ASN A 242 49.49 22.07 -5.11
C ASN A 242 50.58 21.04 -5.41
N SER A 243 50.34 20.16 -6.39
CA SER A 243 51.35 19.21 -6.90
C SER A 243 52.54 19.94 -7.54
N TRP A 244 52.30 21.05 -8.25
CA TRP A 244 53.36 21.94 -8.72
C TRP A 244 54.16 22.60 -7.59
N LYS A 245 53.49 23.08 -6.52
CA LYS A 245 54.21 23.64 -5.35
C LYS A 245 55.10 22.60 -4.67
N ARG A 246 54.67 21.33 -4.59
CA ARG A 246 55.50 20.20 -4.13
C ARG A 246 56.67 19.91 -5.07
N MET A 247 56.53 20.19 -6.37
CA MET A 247 57.51 19.96 -7.42
C MET A 247 58.64 21.01 -7.46
N SER A 248 58.36 22.28 -7.14
CA SER A 248 59.38 23.34 -7.14
C SER A 248 60.52 23.17 -6.11
N GLY A 249 60.44 22.16 -5.23
CA GLY A 249 61.45 21.85 -4.22
C GLY A 249 62.00 20.42 -4.20
N ALA A 250 61.52 19.49 -5.05
CA ALA A 250 61.90 18.08 -4.94
C ALA A 250 62.03 17.36 -6.30
N ALA A 251 62.99 16.43 -6.37
CA ALA A 251 63.58 15.86 -7.58
C ALA A 251 62.67 14.95 -8.44
N SER A 252 63.06 14.78 -9.71
CA SER A 252 62.41 14.02 -10.81
C SER A 252 61.87 12.62 -10.49
N TRP A 253 62.36 11.92 -9.45
CA TRP A 253 61.85 10.59 -9.07
C TRP A 253 60.47 10.61 -8.37
N ILE A 254 60.04 11.74 -7.82
CA ILE A 254 58.70 11.90 -7.20
C ILE A 254 57.58 11.90 -8.27
N TRP A 255 57.97 12.07 -9.54
CA TRP A 255 57.06 12.19 -10.67
C TRP A 255 56.07 11.02 -10.82
N GLY A 256 56.56 9.77 -10.74
CA GLY A 256 55.73 8.58 -10.84
C GLY A 256 54.74 8.40 -9.69
N VAL A 257 55.04 8.96 -8.51
CA VAL A 257 54.13 8.94 -7.34
C VAL A 257 53.01 9.97 -7.51
N ILE A 258 53.33 11.17 -8.00
CA ILE A 258 52.32 12.20 -8.29
C ILE A 258 51.41 11.77 -9.43
N LEU A 259 51.97 11.24 -10.52
CA LEU A 259 51.15 10.66 -11.59
C LEU A 259 50.33 9.47 -11.09
N GLY A 260 50.87 8.67 -10.17
CA GLY A 260 50.14 7.65 -9.43
C GLY A 260 48.94 8.23 -8.68
N ASP A 261 49.11 9.27 -7.86
CA ASP A 261 48.02 9.95 -7.13
C ASP A 261 46.93 10.53 -8.06
N PHE A 262 47.29 10.94 -9.28
CA PHE A 262 46.34 11.39 -10.32
C PHE A 262 45.64 10.21 -11.02
N ASN A 263 46.36 9.11 -11.22
CA ASN A 263 45.88 7.90 -11.87
C ASN A 263 45.03 7.03 -10.93
N ASP A 264 45.26 7.11 -9.62
CA ASP A 264 44.63 6.29 -8.59
C ASP A 264 43.45 6.96 -7.86
N ASP A 265 43.17 8.28 -7.99
CA ASP A 265 42.18 8.91 -7.08
C ASP A 265 41.50 10.25 -7.47
N ALA A 266 40.37 10.48 -6.77
CA ALA A 266 39.49 11.64 -6.48
C ALA A 266 39.45 12.89 -7.39
N SER A 267 40.53 13.24 -8.07
CA SER A 267 40.70 14.53 -8.75
C SER A 267 40.15 14.52 -10.17
N VAL A 268 40.36 13.41 -10.91
CA VAL A 268 39.66 13.16 -12.18
C VAL A 268 38.16 12.97 -11.92
N GLU A 269 37.81 12.25 -10.84
CA GLU A 269 36.42 12.11 -10.39
C GLU A 269 35.78 13.47 -10.09
N GLN A 270 36.48 14.40 -9.42
CA GLN A 270 35.99 15.76 -9.17
C GLN A 270 35.75 16.55 -10.44
N ILE A 271 36.65 16.47 -11.43
CA ILE A 271 36.45 17.13 -12.72
C ILE A 271 35.18 16.59 -13.38
N ILE A 272 35.07 15.27 -13.51
CA ILE A 272 33.89 14.64 -14.12
C ILE A 272 32.61 14.97 -13.34
N ALA A 273 32.64 14.90 -12.01
CA ALA A 273 31.50 15.16 -11.16
C ALA A 273 31.05 16.63 -11.20
N ASN A 274 31.96 17.58 -11.24
CA ASN A 274 31.61 19.00 -11.36
C ASN A 274 31.13 19.33 -12.77
N THR A 275 31.74 18.75 -13.82
CA THR A 275 31.22 18.88 -15.18
C THR A 275 29.80 18.32 -15.28
N ALA A 276 29.57 17.10 -14.77
CA ALA A 276 28.24 16.49 -14.73
C ALA A 276 27.24 17.34 -13.91
N LEU A 277 27.66 17.86 -12.75
CA LEU A 277 26.84 18.75 -11.94
C LEU A 277 26.51 20.06 -12.68
N THR A 278 27.34 20.51 -13.61
CA THR A 278 27.14 21.79 -14.33
C THR A 278 26.36 21.60 -15.62
N MET A 279 26.56 20.49 -16.32
CA MET A 279 26.02 20.26 -17.66
C MET A 279 24.69 19.51 -17.67
N LEU A 280 24.28 18.89 -16.56
CA LEU A 280 22.99 18.20 -16.50
C LEU A 280 21.85 19.18 -16.19
N PRO A 281 20.82 19.32 -17.06
CA PRO A 281 19.68 20.21 -16.81
C PRO A 281 18.83 19.75 -15.62
N VAL A 282 18.90 18.46 -15.33
CA VAL A 282 18.11 17.78 -14.31
C VAL A 282 19.04 16.89 -13.51
N VAL A 283 18.99 17.05 -12.19
CA VAL A 283 19.68 16.16 -11.24
C VAL A 283 18.64 15.71 -10.23
N ASP A 284 18.19 14.46 -10.34
CA ASP A 284 17.19 13.92 -9.41
C ASP A 284 17.77 13.86 -7.99
N GLN A 285 18.98 13.29 -7.85
CA GLN A 285 19.75 13.25 -6.60
C GLN A 285 21.25 13.45 -6.88
N ALA A 286 21.99 14.03 -5.92
CA ALA A 286 23.46 14.10 -5.99
C ALA A 286 24.13 12.72 -6.16
N ALA A 287 23.42 11.64 -5.78
CA ALA A 287 23.83 10.27 -6.02
C ALA A 287 23.93 9.93 -7.53
N ASP A 288 23.06 10.49 -8.38
CA ASP A 288 23.08 10.18 -9.82
C ASP A 288 24.30 10.82 -10.51
N VAL A 289 24.70 12.03 -10.09
CA VAL A 289 25.96 12.67 -10.56
C VAL A 289 27.17 11.84 -10.15
N ARG A 290 27.18 11.33 -8.92
CA ARG A 290 28.25 10.45 -8.43
C ARG A 290 28.28 9.13 -9.19
N ASP A 291 27.13 8.49 -9.38
CA ASP A 291 27.03 7.24 -10.13
C ASP A 291 27.49 7.45 -11.59
N LEU A 292 27.12 8.58 -12.21
CA LEU A 292 27.57 8.92 -13.57
C LEU A 292 29.09 9.07 -13.62
N SER A 293 29.65 9.82 -12.67
CA SER A 293 31.09 10.05 -12.57
C SER A 293 31.86 8.75 -12.37
N ALA A 294 31.37 7.88 -11.47
CA ALA A 294 31.96 6.58 -11.22
C ALA A 294 31.92 5.68 -12.47
N ASN A 295 30.81 5.64 -13.20
CA ASN A 295 30.72 4.87 -14.45
C ASN A 295 31.68 5.40 -15.53
N ILE A 296 31.79 6.72 -15.67
CA ILE A 296 32.75 7.33 -16.62
C ILE A 296 34.19 7.01 -16.20
N MET A 297 34.51 7.12 -14.91
CA MET A 297 35.82 6.76 -14.35
C MET A 297 36.19 5.30 -14.65
N THR A 298 35.25 4.37 -14.45
CA THR A 298 35.45 2.96 -14.81
C THR A 298 35.78 2.81 -16.29
N LEU A 299 35.08 3.53 -17.17
CA LEU A 299 35.29 3.47 -18.62
C LEU A 299 36.58 4.16 -19.10
N LEU A 300 37.34 4.84 -18.24
CA LEU A 300 38.68 5.34 -18.62
C LEU A 300 39.69 4.20 -18.79
N SER A 301 39.44 3.03 -18.20
CA SER A 301 40.24 1.83 -18.41
C SER A 301 39.83 1.12 -19.71
N GLU A 302 40.79 0.82 -20.58
CA GLU A 302 40.56 0.10 -21.83
C GLU A 302 39.89 -1.26 -21.60
N GLU A 303 40.37 -2.03 -20.62
CA GLU A 303 39.80 -3.35 -20.27
C GLU A 303 38.32 -3.24 -19.85
N GLU A 304 37.97 -2.16 -19.14
CA GLU A 304 36.61 -1.95 -18.65
C GLU A 304 35.66 -1.46 -19.75
N ARG A 305 36.16 -0.81 -20.81
CA ARG A 305 35.34 -0.40 -21.97
C ARG A 305 34.83 -1.57 -22.79
N ASP A 306 35.55 -2.68 -22.79
CA ASP A 306 35.16 -3.88 -23.54
C ASP A 306 34.07 -4.70 -22.83
N LYS A 307 33.83 -4.43 -21.55
CA LYS A 307 32.85 -5.14 -20.70
C LYS A 307 31.44 -4.56 -20.87
N PRO A 308 30.48 -5.30 -21.47
CA PRO A 308 29.11 -4.81 -21.69
C PRO A 308 28.38 -4.38 -20.40
N GLU A 309 28.68 -5.03 -19.27
CA GLU A 309 28.10 -4.73 -17.96
C GLU A 309 28.36 -3.30 -17.50
N ASN A 310 29.49 -2.70 -17.88
CA ASN A 310 29.82 -1.32 -17.52
C ASN A 310 28.97 -0.31 -18.32
N TRP A 311 28.69 -0.62 -19.59
CA TRP A 311 27.76 0.16 -20.41
C TRP A 311 26.31 -0.02 -19.96
N LEU A 312 25.94 -1.22 -19.48
CA LEU A 312 24.65 -1.46 -18.85
C LEU A 312 24.49 -0.69 -17.53
N ALA A 313 25.54 -0.58 -16.71
CA ALA A 313 25.55 0.22 -15.50
C ALA A 313 25.46 1.73 -15.79
N LEU A 314 26.19 2.21 -16.79
CA LEU A 314 26.11 3.59 -17.27
C LEU A 314 24.71 3.91 -17.80
N SER A 315 24.15 3.07 -18.67
CA SER A 315 22.80 3.28 -19.23
C SER A 315 21.73 3.33 -18.14
N LEU A 316 21.78 2.44 -17.13
CA LEU A 316 20.89 2.48 -15.97
C LEU A 316 20.98 3.81 -15.19
N THR A 317 22.18 4.39 -15.12
CA THR A 317 22.39 5.69 -14.48
C THR A 317 21.77 6.80 -15.31
N LEU A 318 22.05 6.81 -16.62
CA LEU A 318 21.57 7.82 -17.57
C LEU A 318 20.05 7.81 -17.77
N ILE A 319 19.39 6.65 -17.72
CA ILE A 319 17.92 6.56 -17.71
C ILE A 319 17.35 7.44 -16.59
N GLY A 320 17.96 7.45 -15.41
CA GLY A 320 17.54 8.30 -14.28
C GLY A 320 17.67 9.80 -14.54
N CYS A 321 18.57 10.21 -15.44
CA CYS A 321 18.80 11.60 -15.83
C CYS A 321 17.84 12.07 -16.93
N VAL A 322 17.06 11.18 -17.56
CA VAL A 322 16.05 11.54 -18.54
C VAL A 322 14.87 12.23 -17.83
N PRO A 323 14.45 13.44 -18.28
CA PRO A 323 13.35 14.18 -17.66
C PRO A 323 12.03 13.40 -17.59
N THR A 324 11.16 13.83 -16.68
CA THR A 324 9.79 13.33 -16.46
C THR A 324 9.71 11.91 -15.91
N PHE A 325 10.18 10.91 -16.64
CA PHE A 325 9.94 9.50 -16.33
C PHE A 325 11.19 8.71 -15.94
N GLY A 326 12.39 9.29 -16.13
CA GLY A 326 13.65 8.57 -15.99
C GLY A 326 13.84 7.83 -14.66
N SER A 327 13.45 8.45 -13.55
CA SER A 327 13.53 7.80 -12.24
C SER A 327 12.61 6.59 -12.10
N ALA A 328 11.39 6.66 -12.65
CA ALA A 328 10.45 5.54 -12.64
C ALA A 328 10.97 4.36 -13.48
N VAL A 329 11.47 4.64 -14.68
CA VAL A 329 12.06 3.63 -15.57
C VAL A 329 13.35 3.04 -14.97
N LYS A 330 14.23 3.87 -14.38
CA LYS A 330 15.41 3.38 -13.65
C LYS A 330 15.02 2.45 -12.49
N GLY A 331 13.93 2.77 -11.78
CA GLY A 331 13.37 1.95 -10.71
C GLY A 331 12.95 0.56 -11.19
N THR A 332 12.20 0.49 -12.30
CA THR A 332 11.79 -0.79 -12.89
C THR A 332 12.97 -1.56 -13.48
N CYS A 333 13.92 -0.90 -14.15
CA CYS A 333 15.14 -1.55 -14.67
C CYS A 333 15.95 -2.21 -13.55
N LYS A 334 16.13 -1.53 -12.40
CA LYS A 334 16.82 -2.11 -11.23
C LYS A 334 16.15 -3.40 -10.73
N VAL A 335 14.82 -3.41 -10.69
CA VAL A 335 14.05 -4.59 -10.25
C VAL A 335 14.14 -5.71 -11.29
N ALA A 336 13.98 -5.37 -12.58
CA ALA A 336 14.08 -6.30 -13.69
C ALA A 336 15.45 -6.99 -13.73
N LEU A 337 16.55 -6.24 -13.55
CA LEU A 337 17.91 -6.78 -13.52
C LEU A 337 18.14 -7.67 -12.30
N LYS A 338 17.70 -7.25 -11.11
CA LYS A 338 17.90 -8.00 -9.86
C LYS A 338 17.16 -9.34 -9.87
N GLY A 339 15.94 -9.37 -10.38
CA GLY A 339 15.14 -10.60 -10.48
C GLY A 339 15.37 -11.39 -11.78
N GLY A 340 15.98 -10.77 -12.80
CA GLY A 340 16.20 -11.35 -14.12
C GLY A 340 14.93 -11.97 -14.70
N LYS A 341 15.05 -13.21 -15.21
CA LYS A 341 13.92 -14.00 -15.75
C LYS A 341 12.88 -14.39 -14.69
N GLY A 342 13.23 -14.36 -13.41
CA GLY A 342 12.35 -14.69 -12.29
C GLY A 342 11.42 -13.54 -11.87
N THR A 343 11.67 -12.31 -12.34
CA THR A 343 10.80 -11.15 -12.06
C THR A 343 9.41 -11.40 -12.64
N SER A 344 8.37 -11.33 -11.82
CA SER A 344 6.99 -11.44 -12.28
C SER A 344 6.55 -10.14 -12.97
N LYS A 345 5.57 -10.25 -13.86
CA LYS A 345 4.95 -9.06 -14.48
C LYS A 345 4.36 -8.14 -13.41
N ASP A 346 3.62 -8.71 -12.46
CA ASP A 346 2.95 -7.95 -11.41
C ASP A 346 3.93 -7.18 -10.52
N THR A 347 5.09 -7.74 -10.19
CA THR A 347 6.13 -7.06 -9.40
C THR A 347 6.62 -5.79 -10.11
N LEU A 348 6.88 -5.83 -11.42
CA LEU A 348 7.29 -4.63 -12.16
C LEU A 348 6.20 -3.54 -12.15
N LEU A 349 4.95 -3.95 -12.37
CA LEU A 349 3.82 -3.02 -12.38
C LEU A 349 3.58 -2.44 -10.98
N ALA A 350 3.71 -3.25 -9.92
CA ALA A 350 3.54 -2.81 -8.55
C ALA A 350 4.60 -1.77 -8.12
N VAL A 351 5.83 -1.89 -8.61
CA VAL A 351 6.89 -0.88 -8.42
C VAL A 351 6.47 0.43 -9.06
N LEU A 352 5.96 0.42 -10.30
CA LEU A 352 5.48 1.64 -10.97
C LEU A 352 4.28 2.26 -10.26
N ARG A 353 3.29 1.46 -9.84
CA ARG A 353 2.15 1.97 -9.04
C ARG A 353 2.62 2.62 -7.73
N GLY A 354 3.73 2.15 -7.17
CA GLY A 354 4.37 2.78 -6.00
C GLY A 354 5.08 4.11 -6.32
N MET A 355 5.46 4.33 -7.57
CA MET A 355 6.19 5.51 -8.04
C MET A 355 5.31 6.55 -8.75
N GLY A 356 4.11 6.19 -9.20
CA GLY A 356 3.19 7.04 -9.93
C GLY A 356 1.76 6.48 -10.01
N LYS A 357 0.91 7.17 -10.77
CA LYS A 357 -0.52 6.86 -10.98
C LYS A 357 -0.80 6.70 -12.46
N GLY A 358 -1.89 6.03 -12.85
CA GLY A 358 -2.17 5.67 -14.25
C GLY A 358 -1.75 4.24 -14.58
N ASP A 359 -1.81 3.87 -15.86
CA ASP A 359 -1.57 2.52 -16.37
C ASP A 359 -0.05 2.21 -16.47
N PRO A 360 0.50 1.38 -15.56
CA PRO A 360 1.91 1.04 -15.60
C PRO A 360 2.28 0.11 -16.77
N GLU A 361 1.37 -0.76 -17.20
CA GLU A 361 1.67 -1.74 -18.25
C GLU A 361 1.69 -1.05 -19.61
N LYS A 362 0.67 -0.23 -19.90
CA LYS A 362 0.62 0.59 -21.10
C LYS A 362 1.85 1.49 -21.21
N PHE A 363 2.25 2.12 -20.10
CA PHE A 363 3.44 2.97 -20.04
C PHE A 363 4.72 2.19 -20.40
N LEU A 364 4.97 1.04 -19.78
CA LEU A 364 6.18 0.25 -20.07
C LEU A 364 6.22 -0.28 -21.51
N ARG A 365 5.06 -0.66 -22.06
CA ARG A 365 4.97 -1.12 -23.45
C ARG A 365 5.15 0.00 -24.47
N ALA A 366 4.89 1.24 -24.08
CA ALA A 366 5.05 2.41 -24.93
C ALA A 366 6.45 3.05 -24.85
N LEU A 367 7.37 2.50 -24.06
CA LEU A 367 8.73 3.00 -23.97
C LEU A 367 9.47 2.87 -25.31
N ASP A 368 10.00 3.99 -25.80
CA ASP A 368 10.88 4.01 -26.97
C ASP A 368 12.34 3.93 -26.51
N TRP A 369 12.86 2.70 -26.41
CA TRP A 369 14.24 2.45 -25.98
C TRP A 369 15.29 3.07 -26.91
N VAL A 370 14.95 3.30 -28.18
CA VAL A 370 15.85 3.96 -29.14
C VAL A 370 15.95 5.44 -28.83
N ASP A 371 14.83 6.10 -28.51
CA ASP A 371 14.82 7.48 -28.07
C ASP A 371 15.53 7.64 -26.71
N TYR A 372 15.32 6.72 -25.76
CA TYR A 372 16.08 6.70 -24.51
C TYR A 372 17.59 6.56 -24.73
N ALA A 373 18.03 5.69 -25.66
CA ALA A 373 19.45 5.56 -26.02
C ALA A 373 20.01 6.88 -26.58
N LYS A 374 19.25 7.56 -27.45
CA LYS A 374 19.63 8.83 -28.04
C LYS A 374 19.72 9.94 -26.99
N GLN A 375 18.72 10.07 -26.13
CA GLN A 375 18.72 11.05 -25.05
C GLN A 375 19.89 10.80 -24.07
N ALA A 376 20.09 9.54 -23.65
CA ALA A 376 21.21 9.15 -22.79
C ALA A 376 22.57 9.45 -23.43
N SER A 377 22.72 9.20 -24.73
CA SER A 377 23.94 9.52 -25.49
C SER A 377 24.22 11.01 -25.50
N ASN A 378 23.21 11.84 -25.77
CA ASN A 378 23.38 13.29 -25.74
C ASN A 378 23.77 13.76 -24.34
N ILE A 379 23.08 13.28 -23.30
CA ILE A 379 23.35 13.61 -21.90
C ILE A 379 24.80 13.33 -21.54
N VAL A 380 25.33 12.15 -21.87
CA VAL A 380 26.71 11.82 -21.51
C VAL A 380 27.71 12.59 -22.38
N SER A 381 27.46 12.78 -23.68
CA SER A 381 28.32 13.59 -24.54
C SER A 381 28.39 15.06 -24.09
N ASP A 382 27.30 15.63 -23.59
CA ASP A 382 27.26 16.99 -23.02
C ASP A 382 28.12 17.10 -21.75
N VAL A 383 28.45 15.98 -21.10
CA VAL A 383 29.41 15.91 -19.99
C VAL A 383 30.83 15.60 -20.48
N LEU A 384 31.00 14.65 -21.40
CA LEU A 384 32.34 14.22 -21.85
C LEU A 384 33.06 15.30 -22.66
N LYS A 385 32.36 16.06 -23.51
CA LYS A 385 32.97 17.12 -24.33
C LYS A 385 33.61 18.23 -23.48
N PRO A 386 32.92 18.82 -22.48
CA PRO A 386 33.58 19.77 -21.60
C PRO A 386 34.71 19.14 -20.76
N CYS A 387 34.62 17.86 -20.37
CA CYS A 387 35.75 17.17 -19.73
C CYS A 387 36.99 17.12 -20.62
N ILE A 388 36.83 16.89 -21.93
CA ILE A 388 37.92 16.92 -22.92
C ILE A 388 38.53 18.32 -23.01
N GLU A 389 37.69 19.36 -23.01
CA GLU A 389 38.14 20.75 -23.03
C GLU A 389 38.89 21.12 -21.74
N VAL A 390 38.38 20.71 -20.58
CA VAL A 390 39.03 20.88 -19.27
C VAL A 390 40.40 20.21 -19.25
N ALA A 391 40.50 18.95 -19.68
CA ALA A 391 41.78 18.25 -19.76
C ALA A 391 42.76 18.96 -20.71
N SER A 392 42.28 19.46 -21.85
CA SER A 392 43.10 20.21 -22.82
C SER A 392 43.60 21.55 -22.24
N GLU A 393 42.75 22.27 -21.50
CA GLU A 393 43.13 23.53 -20.84
C GLU A 393 44.10 23.29 -19.68
N LEU A 394 43.92 22.21 -18.90
CA LEU A 394 44.87 21.81 -17.87
C LEU A 394 46.24 21.43 -18.46
N ALA A 395 46.27 20.75 -19.62
CA ALA A 395 47.49 20.49 -20.36
C ALA A 395 48.18 21.78 -20.83
N SER A 396 47.40 22.76 -21.31
CA SER A 396 47.89 24.09 -21.69
C SER A 396 48.52 24.83 -20.50
N TYR A 397 47.88 24.79 -19.33
CA TYR A 397 48.45 25.36 -18.10
C TYR A 397 49.74 24.66 -17.67
N ALA A 398 49.77 23.32 -17.71
CA ALA A 398 50.97 22.55 -17.39
C ALA A 398 52.14 22.93 -18.31
N ASN A 399 51.93 22.99 -19.63
CA ASN A 399 52.94 23.41 -20.61
C ASN A 399 53.45 24.83 -20.34
N ARG A 400 52.56 25.79 -20.05
CA ARG A 400 52.95 27.18 -19.74
C ARG A 400 53.81 27.29 -18.47
N MET A 401 53.69 26.33 -17.57
CA MET A 401 54.49 26.23 -16.34
C MET A 401 55.75 25.38 -16.52
N GLY A 402 55.99 24.78 -17.70
CA GLY A 402 57.12 23.88 -17.94
C GLY A 402 56.98 22.49 -17.33
N ALA A 403 55.74 22.03 -17.10
CA ALA A 403 55.42 20.70 -16.59
C ALA A 403 55.00 19.76 -17.73
N ASP A 404 55.92 19.46 -18.65
CA ASP A 404 55.63 18.78 -19.92
C ASP A 404 54.99 17.39 -19.72
N GLU A 405 55.50 16.59 -18.78
CA GLU A 405 54.96 15.26 -18.48
C GLU A 405 53.51 15.33 -17.90
N LEU A 406 53.16 16.41 -17.19
CA LEU A 406 51.80 16.63 -16.69
C LEU A 406 50.85 16.96 -17.84
N ALA A 407 51.34 17.76 -18.80
CA ALA A 407 50.60 18.11 -19.98
C ALA A 407 50.32 16.86 -20.83
N GLU A 408 51.30 15.98 -21.00
CA GLU A 408 51.12 14.69 -21.68
C GLU A 408 50.08 13.81 -20.98
N TYR A 409 50.09 13.74 -19.64
CA TYR A 409 49.06 13.03 -18.89
C TYR A 409 47.65 13.55 -19.19
N PHE A 410 47.44 14.87 -19.14
CA PHE A 410 46.14 15.46 -19.40
C PHE A 410 45.69 15.31 -20.86
N LEU A 411 46.62 15.37 -21.82
CA LEU A 411 46.31 15.08 -23.23
C LEU A 411 45.89 13.62 -23.42
N LYS A 412 46.57 12.68 -22.76
CA LYS A 412 46.18 11.27 -22.77
C LYS A 412 44.80 11.08 -22.16
N LEU A 413 44.50 11.70 -21.02
CA LEU A 413 43.17 11.68 -20.42
C LEU A 413 42.10 12.22 -21.39
N ALA A 414 42.39 13.34 -22.06
CA ALA A 414 41.48 13.91 -23.06
C ALA A 414 41.23 12.92 -24.22
N ASP A 415 42.24 12.18 -24.65
CA ASP A 415 42.11 11.19 -25.71
C ASP A 415 41.32 9.95 -25.25
N GLU A 416 41.51 9.48 -24.02
CA GLU A 416 40.69 8.39 -23.45
C GLU A 416 39.21 8.79 -23.38
N VAL A 417 38.91 10.02 -22.92
CA VAL A 417 37.53 10.53 -22.87
C VAL A 417 36.93 10.67 -24.27
N LYS A 418 37.71 11.11 -25.28
CA LYS A 418 37.27 11.15 -26.69
C LYS A 418 36.93 9.77 -27.23
N ILE A 419 37.67 8.74 -26.85
CA ILE A 419 37.36 7.35 -27.27
C ILE A 419 36.01 6.94 -26.68
N ILE A 420 35.77 7.21 -25.39
CA ILE A 420 34.47 6.92 -24.74
C ILE A 420 33.33 7.66 -25.46
N ASP A 421 33.47 8.97 -25.72
CA ASP A 421 32.43 9.78 -26.39
C ASP A 421 32.07 9.21 -27.79
N LYS A 422 33.05 8.68 -28.51
CA LYS A 422 32.81 8.02 -29.81
C LYS A 422 32.07 6.69 -29.68
N MET A 423 32.30 5.94 -28.60
CA MET A 423 31.67 4.62 -28.37
C MET A 423 30.26 4.74 -27.81
N VAL A 424 29.96 5.83 -27.09
CA VAL A 424 28.69 6.07 -26.40
C VAL A 424 27.44 5.75 -27.23
N PRO A 425 27.26 6.28 -28.47
CA PRO A 425 26.02 6.09 -29.21
C PRO A 425 25.70 4.62 -29.50
N ASP A 426 26.71 3.85 -29.91
CA ASP A 426 26.54 2.45 -30.25
C ASP A 426 26.38 1.60 -28.99
N LYS A 427 27.21 1.83 -27.97
CA LYS A 427 27.18 1.07 -26.72
C LYS A 427 25.92 1.31 -25.89
N LEU A 428 25.42 2.54 -25.84
CA LEU A 428 24.14 2.82 -25.18
C LEU A 428 22.96 2.26 -25.97
N LYS A 429 23.02 2.24 -27.31
CA LYS A 429 22.00 1.58 -28.12
C LYS A 429 21.96 0.06 -27.86
N GLU A 430 23.12 -0.59 -27.77
CA GLU A 430 23.23 -2.01 -27.39
C GLU A 430 22.61 -2.25 -26.00
N ALA A 431 23.03 -1.48 -24.99
CA ALA A 431 22.55 -1.62 -23.62
C ALA A 431 21.03 -1.35 -23.47
N MET A 432 20.49 -0.32 -24.15
CA MET A 432 19.03 -0.08 -24.15
C MET A 432 18.26 -1.18 -24.88
N GLY A 433 18.86 -1.79 -25.91
CA GLY A 433 18.30 -2.97 -26.58
C GLY A 433 18.19 -4.18 -25.64
N GLU A 434 19.14 -4.36 -24.72
CA GLU A 434 19.02 -5.40 -23.68
C GLU A 434 17.85 -5.15 -22.73
N PHE A 435 17.63 -3.89 -22.33
CA PHE A 435 16.45 -3.53 -21.53
C PHE A 435 15.16 -3.77 -22.30
N ASP A 436 15.08 -3.38 -23.57
CA ASP A 436 13.90 -3.63 -24.41
C ASP A 436 13.54 -5.12 -24.44
N GLN A 437 14.52 -5.98 -24.73
CA GLN A 437 14.32 -7.44 -24.74
C GLN A 437 13.92 -7.98 -23.37
N LEU A 438 14.48 -7.45 -22.27
CA LEU A 438 14.15 -7.86 -20.92
C LEU A 438 12.69 -7.50 -20.57
N PHE A 439 12.27 -6.27 -20.87
CA PHE A 439 10.91 -5.79 -20.62
C PHE A 439 9.90 -6.52 -21.50
N ALA A 440 10.16 -6.67 -22.80
CA ALA A 440 9.32 -7.44 -23.70
C ALA A 440 9.10 -8.87 -23.20
N ARG A 441 10.16 -9.51 -22.68
CA ARG A 441 10.08 -10.86 -22.10
C ARG A 441 9.25 -10.92 -20.82
N ILE A 442 9.45 -9.99 -19.88
CA ILE A 442 8.72 -10.00 -18.61
C ILE A 442 7.24 -9.63 -18.83
N LEU A 443 6.98 -8.60 -19.63
CA LEU A 443 5.61 -8.16 -19.97
C LEU A 443 4.88 -9.16 -20.87
N GLY A 444 5.60 -9.95 -21.66
CA GLY A 444 5.05 -11.03 -22.48
C GLY A 444 4.62 -12.28 -21.70
N LYS A 445 4.92 -12.36 -20.40
CA LYS A 445 4.49 -13.49 -19.56
C LYS A 445 2.95 -13.52 -19.45
N SER A 446 2.39 -14.72 -19.53
CA SER A 446 0.96 -15.00 -19.33
C SER A 446 0.50 -14.81 -17.89
N GLU A 447 1.43 -14.60 -16.95
CA GLU A 447 1.14 -14.29 -15.55
C GLU A 447 0.15 -13.12 -15.45
N ARG A 448 -0.80 -13.23 -14.52
CA ARG A 448 -1.79 -12.20 -14.25
C ARG A 448 -1.16 -11.06 -13.44
N ALA A 449 -1.52 -9.82 -13.76
CA ALA A 449 -1.24 -8.67 -12.91
C ALA A 449 -2.37 -8.49 -11.89
N TYR A 450 -2.04 -8.00 -10.71
CA TYR A 450 -2.98 -7.75 -9.62
C TYR A 450 -2.94 -6.25 -9.27
N PRO A 451 -3.75 -5.41 -9.92
CA PRO A 451 -3.78 -3.97 -9.66
C PRO A 451 -4.22 -3.60 -8.26
N ALA A 452 -5.01 -4.44 -7.59
CA ALA A 452 -5.36 -4.32 -6.18
C ALA A 452 -4.49 -5.25 -5.32
N LYS A 453 -4.13 -4.81 -4.11
CA LYS A 453 -3.44 -5.64 -3.12
C LYS A 453 -4.27 -6.86 -2.85
N VAL A 454 -3.70 -7.99 -3.24
CA VAL A 454 -4.19 -9.31 -2.95
C VAL A 454 -4.48 -9.45 -1.46
N LYS A 455 -5.77 -9.53 -1.13
CA LYS A 455 -6.25 -10.41 -0.06
C LYS A 455 -7.01 -11.55 -0.73
N HIS A 456 -6.32 -12.40 -1.49
CA HIS A 456 -6.93 -13.64 -1.96
C HIS A 456 -7.36 -14.39 -0.68
N ASP A 457 -8.63 -14.80 -0.62
CA ASP A 457 -9.25 -15.58 0.45
C ASP A 457 -9.55 -14.88 1.79
N THR A 458 -9.69 -13.55 1.85
CA THR A 458 -10.47 -12.96 2.97
C THR A 458 -11.89 -12.71 2.51
N GLY A 459 -12.77 -13.69 2.77
CA GLY A 459 -14.21 -13.72 2.44
C GLY A 459 -14.91 -12.37 2.55
N LYS A 460 -14.97 -11.64 1.44
CA LYS A 460 -15.80 -10.45 1.35
C LYS A 460 -17.22 -10.94 1.13
N SER A 461 -18.09 -10.64 2.08
CA SER A 461 -19.49 -11.02 2.01
C SER A 461 -20.29 -9.95 1.27
N ALA A 462 -21.15 -10.37 0.35
CA ALA A 462 -22.09 -9.49 -0.34
C ALA A 462 -23.01 -8.75 0.66
N GLN A 463 -23.30 -9.37 1.81
CA GLN A 463 -24.11 -8.80 2.88
C GLN A 463 -23.46 -7.60 3.59
N SER A 464 -22.14 -7.40 3.47
CA SER A 464 -21.46 -6.18 3.94
C SER A 464 -21.85 -4.95 3.11
N GLY A 465 -22.27 -5.15 1.86
CA GLY A 465 -22.64 -4.09 0.91
C GLY A 465 -21.50 -3.19 0.43
N LYS A 466 -20.29 -3.33 0.98
CA LYS A 466 -19.12 -2.50 0.64
C LYS A 466 -17.82 -3.30 0.54
N SER A 467 -17.03 -3.02 -0.49
CA SER A 467 -15.68 -3.52 -0.69
C SER A 467 -14.72 -2.39 -1.01
N GLY A 468 -13.83 -2.06 -0.06
CA GLY A 468 -12.76 -1.08 -0.25
C GLY A 468 -11.40 -1.75 -0.40
N ASP A 469 -10.72 -1.49 -1.52
CA ASP A 469 -9.43 -2.05 -1.89
C ASP A 469 -8.36 -0.97 -2.11
N LYS A 470 -7.10 -1.39 -1.95
CA LYS A 470 -5.94 -0.55 -2.19
C LYS A 470 -5.13 -1.08 -3.36
N ALA A 471 -4.58 -0.18 -4.18
CA ALA A 471 -3.71 -0.56 -5.28
C ALA A 471 -2.48 -1.35 -4.78
N ASN A 472 -2.06 -2.33 -5.57
CA ASN A 472 -0.86 -3.12 -5.31
C ASN A 472 0.38 -2.30 -5.64
N GLU A 473 0.97 -1.74 -4.58
CA GLU A 473 2.14 -0.88 -4.64
C GLU A 473 3.31 -1.51 -3.88
N GLU A 474 4.43 -1.69 -4.58
CA GLU A 474 5.72 -1.96 -3.97
C GLU A 474 6.47 -0.65 -3.75
N LYS A 475 6.39 -0.12 -2.53
CA LYS A 475 7.21 1.01 -2.12
C LYS A 475 8.57 0.49 -1.70
N ASN A 476 9.62 0.92 -2.41
CA ASN A 476 10.99 0.70 -1.99
C ASN A 476 11.18 1.44 -0.65
N SER A 477 11.08 0.73 0.47
CA SER A 477 11.26 1.35 1.77
C SER A 477 12.72 1.78 1.86
N LYS A 478 13.01 3.07 1.60
CA LYS A 478 14.32 3.62 1.98
C LYS A 478 14.43 3.38 3.48
N THR A 479 15.25 2.40 3.86
CA THR A 479 15.59 2.16 5.26
C THR A 479 16.29 3.43 5.70
N THR A 480 15.52 4.31 6.36
CA THR A 480 16.03 5.61 6.77
C THR A 480 17.12 5.33 7.78
N ARG A 481 18.39 5.53 7.44
CA ARG A 481 19.47 5.32 8.40
C ARG A 481 19.52 6.50 9.34
N CYS A 482 19.62 6.24 10.63
CA CYS A 482 19.82 7.28 11.64
C CYS A 482 21.10 8.07 11.31
N THR A 483 21.02 9.41 11.26
CA THR A 483 22.17 10.25 10.96
C THR A 483 23.28 10.14 12.01
N VAL A 484 22.91 9.85 13.27
CA VAL A 484 23.81 9.70 14.41
C VAL A 484 24.43 8.30 14.48
N CYS A 485 23.63 7.23 14.51
CA CYS A 485 24.15 5.87 14.71
C CYS A 485 24.28 5.03 13.43
N LYS A 486 23.92 5.59 12.27
CA LYS A 486 23.96 4.98 10.92
C LYS A 486 23.20 3.65 10.75
N ARG A 487 22.49 3.17 11.77
CA ARG A 487 21.63 1.98 11.71
C ARG A 487 20.33 2.28 10.96
N ALA A 488 19.83 1.27 10.25
CA ALA A 488 18.53 1.33 9.58
C ALA A 488 17.40 1.52 10.60
N ILE A 489 16.58 2.56 10.43
CA ILE A 489 15.36 2.79 11.20
C ILE A 489 14.27 1.92 10.58
N THR A 490 13.97 0.80 11.23
CA THR A 490 13.01 -0.20 10.74
C THR A 490 11.65 -0.12 11.44
N ASP A 491 11.52 0.64 12.54
CA ASP A 491 10.25 0.76 13.29
C ASP A 491 10.08 2.10 14.05
N LYS A 492 8.84 2.34 14.53
CA LYS A 492 8.46 3.56 15.29
C LYS A 492 9.15 3.68 16.66
N ARG A 493 9.58 2.59 17.31
CA ARG A 493 10.30 2.60 18.60
C ARG A 493 11.76 3.01 18.42
N HIS A 494 12.41 2.53 17.36
CA HIS A 494 13.75 2.95 16.93
C HIS A 494 13.79 4.45 16.59
N LYS A 495 12.74 4.97 15.94
CA LYS A 495 12.59 6.41 15.64
C LYS A 495 12.55 7.26 16.92
N LYS A 496 11.86 6.81 17.98
CA LYS A 496 11.84 7.49 19.28
C LYS A 496 13.18 7.45 20.01
N LYS A 497 13.91 6.33 19.96
CA LYS A 497 15.25 6.21 20.59
C LYS A 497 16.31 7.10 19.93
N CYS A 498 16.20 7.36 18.61
CA CYS A 498 17.18 8.15 17.86
C CYS A 498 16.85 9.66 17.79
N LEU A 499 15.63 10.07 18.20
CA LEU A 499 15.17 11.47 18.21
C LEU A 499 15.12 12.09 19.62
N LEU A 500 15.64 11.42 20.64
CA LEU A 500 15.84 12.06 21.93
C LEU A 500 17.05 12.99 21.81
N PRO A 501 16.89 14.32 21.96
CA PRO A 501 18.04 15.20 22.10
C PRO A 501 18.74 14.82 23.40
N GLY A 502 19.94 14.27 23.28
CA GLY A 502 20.88 14.22 24.39
C GLY A 502 21.28 15.65 24.76
N LYS A 503 21.28 15.89 26.06
CA LYS A 503 21.89 17.03 26.76
C LYS A 503 23.32 17.30 26.30
#